data_AF-A0A1W9LTP6-F1
#
_entry.id   AF-A0A1W9LTP6-F1
#
_cell.length_a   1.000
_cell.length_b   1.000
_cell.length_c   1.000
_cell.angle_alpha   90.00
_cell.angle_beta   90.00
_cell.angle_gamma   90.00
#
_symmetry.space_group_name_H-M   'P 1'
#
loop_
_entity.id
_entity.type
_entity.pdbx_description
1 polymer ?
#
loop_
_entity_poly.entity_id
_entity_poly.type
_entity_poly.pdbx_seq_one_letter_code
_entity_poly.pdbx_strand_id
1 'polypeptide(L)'
;GIAKLPPGQKQATLFSLIQESLPLNRKEEKEFQKLIEADPLYKEVKMLQSVKDVGIEEGFEKGIQKGIQKGIEKGIEKGRIIALEETAKNLLRSGLLTKKQIVEFTGLSMRKINELAART
;
A
#
# COMPACT_ATOMS: atom_id res chain seq x y z
N GLY A 1 -28.83 23.88 12.26
CA GLY A 1 -27.53 24.28 11.68
C GLY A 1 -27.14 23.30 10.61
N ILE A 2 -26.56 23.79 9.52
CA ILE A 2 -26.18 23.08 8.28
C ILE A 2 -25.33 21.81 8.52
N ALA A 3 -24.64 21.74 9.67
CA ALA A 3 -23.88 20.60 10.15
C ALA A 3 -24.70 19.31 10.42
N LYS A 4 -26.04 19.35 10.39
CA LYS A 4 -26.90 18.18 10.59
C LYS A 4 -27.30 17.45 9.30
N LEU A 5 -26.87 17.94 8.13
CA LEU A 5 -27.21 17.30 6.86
C LEU A 5 -26.13 16.28 6.46
N PRO A 6 -26.52 15.09 5.99
CA PRO A 6 -25.56 14.10 5.51
C PRO A 6 -24.81 14.63 4.28
N PRO A 7 -23.49 14.39 4.18
CA PRO A 7 -22.68 14.86 3.06
C PRO A 7 -23.17 14.24 1.74
N GLY A 8 -23.40 15.09 0.73
CA GLY A 8 -23.96 14.72 -0.56
C GLY A 8 -24.56 15.91 -1.32
N GLN A 9 -25.29 15.63 -2.41
CA GLN A 9 -25.87 16.65 -3.30
C GLN A 9 -26.64 17.75 -2.55
N LYS A 10 -27.41 17.41 -1.52
CA LYS A 10 -28.21 18.37 -0.76
C LYS A 10 -27.36 19.41 0.00
N GLN A 11 -26.19 19.03 0.51
CA GLN A 11 -25.27 19.96 1.18
C GLN A 11 -24.57 20.86 0.16
N ALA A 12 -24.22 20.30 -1.00
CA ALA A 12 -23.63 21.06 -2.11
C ALA A 12 -24.63 22.08 -2.70
N THR A 13 -25.89 21.69 -2.88
CA THR A 13 -26.98 22.58 -3.34
C THR A 13 -27.27 23.69 -2.34
N LEU A 14 -27.24 23.41 -1.03
CA LEU A 14 -27.48 24.47 -0.05
C LEU A 14 -26.29 25.43 0.06
N PHE A 15 -25.06 24.92 -0.06
CA PHE A 15 -23.86 25.76 -0.12
C PHE A 15 -23.86 26.65 -1.37
N SER A 16 -24.24 26.11 -2.54
CA SER A 16 -24.37 26.89 -3.77
C SER A 16 -25.46 27.96 -3.65
N LEU A 17 -26.61 27.63 -3.05
CA LEU A 17 -27.70 28.59 -2.80
C LEU A 17 -27.26 29.73 -1.85
N ILE A 18 -26.49 29.43 -0.81
CA ILE A 18 -25.96 30.45 0.12
C ILE A 18 -24.99 31.37 -0.63
N GLN A 19 -24.08 30.83 -1.45
CA GLN A 19 -23.15 31.62 -2.25
C GLN A 19 -23.85 32.48 -3.32
N GLU A 20 -24.90 31.97 -3.95
CA GLU A 20 -25.72 32.73 -4.90
C GLU A 20 -26.53 33.84 -4.22
N SER A 21 -26.99 33.62 -2.98
CA SER A 21 -27.83 34.57 -2.24
C SER A 21 -27.06 35.70 -1.54
N LEU A 22 -25.74 35.54 -1.31
CA LEU A 22 -24.86 36.50 -0.64
C LEU A 22 -23.57 36.69 -1.46
N PRO A 23 -23.61 37.48 -2.55
CA PRO A 23 -22.41 37.82 -3.29
C PRO A 23 -21.55 38.77 -2.44
N LEU A 24 -20.60 38.20 -1.69
CA LEU A 24 -19.64 38.96 -0.90
C LEU A 24 -18.61 39.59 -1.83
N ASN A 25 -18.31 40.86 -1.63
CA ASN A 25 -17.15 41.48 -2.26
C ASN A 25 -15.86 41.01 -1.59
N ARG A 26 -14.69 41.25 -2.23
CA ARG A 26 -13.38 40.79 -1.74
C ARG A 26 -13.03 41.25 -0.31
N LYS A 27 -13.60 42.34 0.19
CA LYS A 27 -13.37 42.79 1.58
C LYS A 27 -14.22 41.98 2.55
N GLU A 28 -15.50 41.81 2.24
CA GLU A 28 -16.45 41.04 3.04
C GLU A 28 -16.04 39.57 3.11
N GLU A 29 -15.55 38.99 2.02
CA GLU A 29 -15.01 37.63 1.98
C GLU A 29 -13.82 37.46 2.93
N LYS A 30 -12.91 38.45 2.98
CA LYS A 30 -11.77 38.43 3.91
C LYS A 30 -12.20 38.56 5.37
N GLU A 31 -13.21 39.36 5.66
CA GLU A 31 -13.75 39.50 7.02
C GLU A 31 -14.46 38.24 7.47
N PHE A 32 -15.28 37.67 6.58
CA PHE A 32 -15.95 36.39 6.81
C PHE A 32 -14.94 35.26 7.05
N GLN A 33 -13.86 35.20 6.26
CA GLN A 33 -12.79 34.23 6.45
C GLN A 33 -12.11 34.37 7.81
N LYS A 34 -11.85 35.59 8.28
CA LYS A 34 -11.29 35.84 9.62
C LYS A 34 -12.22 35.37 10.74
N LEU A 35 -13.53 35.57 10.57
CA LEU A 35 -14.53 35.11 11.54
C LEU A 35 -14.57 33.57 11.61
N ILE A 36 -14.55 32.90 10.46
CA ILE A 36 -14.47 31.44 10.39
C ILE A 36 -13.18 30.93 11.04
N GLU A 37 -12.04 31.53 10.74
CA GLU A 37 -10.75 31.10 11.30
C GLU A 37 -10.61 31.34 12.80
N ALA A 38 -11.33 32.33 13.33
CA ALA A 38 -11.40 32.59 14.76
C ALA A 38 -12.34 31.62 15.49
N ASP A 39 -13.27 30.98 14.79
CA ASP A 39 -14.24 30.04 15.37
C ASP A 39 -13.53 28.75 15.88
N PRO A 40 -13.63 28.43 17.19
CA PRO A 40 -13.08 27.19 17.74
C PRO A 40 -13.57 25.92 17.05
N LEU A 41 -14.84 25.89 16.61
CA LEU A 41 -15.43 24.75 15.93
C LEU A 41 -14.80 24.53 14.55
N TYR A 42 -14.46 25.61 13.84
CA TYR A 42 -13.76 25.51 12.56
C TYR A 42 -12.35 24.95 12.73
N LYS A 43 -11.62 25.40 13.76
CA LYS A 43 -10.30 24.84 14.10
C LYS A 43 -10.38 23.36 14.44
N GLU A 44 -11.36 22.96 15.24
CA GLU A 44 -11.56 21.55 15.62
C GLU A 44 -11.85 20.68 14.39
N VAL A 45 -12.79 21.09 13.52
CA VAL A 45 -13.13 20.37 12.29
C VAL A 45 -11.91 20.26 11.37
N LYS A 46 -11.13 21.33 11.21
CA LYS A 46 -9.92 21.32 10.37
C LYS A 46 -8.83 20.41 10.95
N MET A 47 -8.65 20.40 12.27
CA MET A 47 -7.70 19.48 12.92
C MET A 47 -8.14 18.02 12.75
N LEU A 48 -9.42 17.70 12.94
CA LEU A 48 -9.94 16.35 12.74
C LEU A 48 -9.77 15.87 11.29
N GLN A 49 -9.98 16.75 10.32
CA GLN A 49 -9.68 16.46 8.91
C GLN A 49 -8.20 16.17 8.71
N SER A 50 -7.30 17.00 9.23
CA SER A 50 -5.85 16.77 9.10
C SER A 50 -5.38 15.46 9.75
N VAL A 51 -5.93 15.11 10.93
CA VAL A 51 -5.60 13.84 11.61
C VAL A 51 -6.07 12.65 10.79
N LYS A 52 -7.27 12.74 10.21
CA LYS A 52 -7.79 11.72 9.31
C LYS A 52 -6.91 11.55 8.07
N ASP A 53 -6.50 12.66 7.45
CA ASP A 53 -5.67 12.64 6.25
C ASP A 53 -4.29 12.03 6.52
N VAL A 54 -3.63 12.46 7.61
CA VAL A 54 -2.34 11.88 8.05
C VAL A 54 -2.49 10.39 8.38
N GLY A 55 -3.56 10.00 9.08
CA GLY A 55 -3.80 8.59 9.41
C GLY A 55 -4.02 7.71 8.18
N ILE A 56 -4.70 8.23 7.14
CA ILE A 56 -4.90 7.54 5.87
C ILE A 56 -3.57 7.43 5.11
N GLU A 57 -2.82 8.52 5.02
CA GLU A 57 -1.53 8.57 4.33
C GLU A 57 -0.53 7.59 4.97
N GLU A 58 -0.35 7.65 6.29
CA GLU A 58 0.52 6.73 7.01
C GLU A 58 0.07 5.27 6.88
N GLY A 59 -1.24 5.02 6.98
CA GLY A 59 -1.80 3.67 6.86
C GLY A 59 -1.55 3.07 5.48
N PHE A 60 -1.76 3.88 4.44
CA PHE A 60 -1.52 3.50 3.05
C PHE A 60 -0.04 3.26 2.77
N GLU A 61 0.84 4.18 3.19
CA GLU A 61 2.27 4.06 3.00
C GLU A 61 2.83 2.82 3.72
N LYS A 62 2.49 2.64 5.01
CA LYS A 62 2.89 1.45 5.78
C LYS A 62 2.36 0.17 5.17
N GLY A 63 1.14 0.19 4.63
CA GLY A 63 0.52 -0.95 3.94
C GLY A 63 1.29 -1.34 2.67
N ILE A 64 1.59 -0.37 1.81
CA ILE A 64 2.34 -0.56 0.57
C ILE A 64 3.75 -1.06 0.86
N GLN A 65 4.50 -0.40 1.75
CA GLN A 65 5.88 -0.78 2.07
C GLN A 65 5.94 -2.23 2.57
N LYS A 66 5.06 -2.61 3.52
CA LYS A 66 4.99 -3.99 4.03
C LYS A 66 4.60 -4.98 2.94
N GLY A 67 3.67 -4.61 2.05
CA GLY A 67 3.24 -5.45 0.93
C GLY A 67 4.38 -5.72 -0.06
N ILE A 68 5.07 -4.66 -0.48
CA ILE A 68 6.20 -4.73 -1.42
C ILE A 68 7.34 -5.56 -0.81
N GLN A 69 7.74 -5.28 0.43
CA GLN A 69 8.82 -6.00 1.09
C GLN A 69 8.55 -7.52 1.16
N LYS A 70 7.36 -7.90 1.64
CA LYS A 70 6.95 -9.32 1.70
C LYS A 70 6.87 -9.96 0.31
N GLY A 71 6.46 -9.20 -0.70
CA GLY A 71 6.39 -9.65 -2.08
C GLY A 71 7.78 -9.95 -2.64
N ILE A 72 8.72 -9.02 -2.48
CA ILE A 72 10.11 -9.14 -2.93
C ILE A 72 10.81 -10.30 -2.24
N GLU A 73 10.74 -10.39 -0.91
CA GLU A 73 11.37 -11.47 -0.14
C GLU A 73 10.88 -12.85 -0.60
N LYS A 74 9.55 -13.02 -0.74
CA LYS A 74 8.98 -14.27 -1.25
C LYS A 74 9.37 -14.55 -2.70
N GLY A 75 9.47 -13.52 -3.54
CA GLY A 75 9.89 -13.63 -4.93
C GLY A 75 11.33 -14.10 -5.06
N ILE A 76 12.25 -13.47 -4.32
CA ILE A 76 13.67 -13.82 -4.30
C ILE A 76 13.87 -15.25 -3.81
N GLU A 77 13.23 -15.65 -2.70
CA GLU A 77 13.41 -17.00 -2.18
C GLU A 77 12.85 -18.07 -3.13
N LYS A 78 11.69 -17.83 -3.74
CA LYS A 78 11.15 -18.73 -4.78
C LYS A 78 12.08 -18.82 -5.98
N GLY A 79 12.59 -17.69 -6.46
CA GLY A 79 13.55 -17.65 -7.58
C GLY A 79 14.83 -18.43 -7.27
N ARG A 80 15.38 -18.25 -6.07
CA ARG A 80 16.57 -18.98 -5.60
C ARG A 80 16.33 -20.50 -5.57
N ILE A 81 15.20 -20.95 -5.02
CA ILE A 81 14.85 -22.37 -4.99
C ILE A 81 14.69 -22.93 -6.41
N ILE A 82 13.97 -22.24 -7.29
CA ILE A 82 13.79 -22.66 -8.70
C ILE A 82 15.15 -22.81 -9.38
N ALA A 83 16.04 -21.82 -9.25
CA ALA A 83 17.37 -21.86 -9.85
C ALA A 83 18.23 -23.02 -9.32
N LEU A 84 18.18 -23.31 -8.02
CA LEU A 84 18.86 -24.47 -7.44
C LEU A 84 18.30 -25.79 -7.97
N GLU A 85 16.98 -25.90 -8.09
CA GLU A 85 16.33 -27.09 -8.63
C GLU A 85 16.68 -27.31 -10.12
N GLU A 86 16.69 -26.25 -10.93
CA GLU A 86 17.08 -26.32 -12.34
C GLU A 86 18.56 -26.71 -12.49
N THR A 87 19.43 -26.11 -11.68
CA THR A 87 20.85 -26.47 -11.63
C THR A 87 21.00 -27.95 -11.28
N ALA A 88 20.31 -28.44 -10.25
CA ALA A 88 20.34 -29.84 -9.86
C ALA A 88 19.85 -30.77 -10.98
N LYS A 89 18.77 -30.42 -11.68
CA LYS A 89 18.27 -31.19 -12.84
C LYS A 89 19.31 -31.26 -13.95
N ASN A 90 19.96 -30.14 -14.28
CA ASN A 90 20.99 -30.11 -15.32
C ASN A 90 22.21 -30.96 -14.94
N LEU A 91 22.63 -30.93 -13.67
CA LEU A 91 23.71 -31.77 -13.15
C LEU A 91 23.33 -33.27 -13.12
N LEU A 92 22.07 -33.60 -12.82
CA LEU A 92 21.57 -34.97 -12.89
C LEU A 92 21.58 -35.49 -14.34
N ARG A 93 21.13 -34.66 -15.29
CA ARG A 93 21.12 -35.00 -16.74
C ARG A 93 22.51 -35.19 -17.32
N SER A 94 23.52 -34.47 -16.81
CA SER A 94 24.88 -34.61 -17.31
C SER A 94 25.48 -35.99 -17.00
N GLY A 95 25.01 -36.67 -15.95
CA GLY A 95 25.52 -37.96 -15.51
C GLY A 95 26.96 -37.93 -14.98
N LEU A 96 27.58 -36.75 -14.90
CA LEU A 96 28.99 -36.57 -14.51
C LEU A 96 29.19 -36.54 -12.99
N LEU A 97 28.13 -36.22 -12.24
CA LEU A 97 28.19 -36.07 -10.80
C LEU A 97 27.31 -37.10 -10.09
N THR A 98 27.81 -37.61 -8.96
CA THR A 98 27.00 -38.43 -8.06
C THR A 98 25.95 -37.57 -7.34
N LYS A 99 24.83 -38.18 -6.94
CA LYS A 99 23.79 -37.46 -6.18
C LYS A 99 24.33 -36.79 -4.90
N LYS A 100 25.33 -37.40 -4.24
CA LYS A 100 25.99 -36.81 -3.06
C LYS A 100 26.74 -35.51 -3.40
N GLN A 101 27.47 -35.49 -4.51
CA GLN A 101 28.15 -34.27 -4.98
C GLN A 101 27.13 -33.19 -5.37
N ILE A 102 26.02 -33.56 -5.99
CA ILE A 102 24.97 -32.60 -6.35
C ILE A 102 24.34 -31.97 -5.11
N VAL A 103 24.12 -32.75 -4.04
CA VAL A 103 23.69 -32.22 -2.72
C VAL A 103 24.68 -31.17 -2.19
N GLU A 104 25.98 -31.46 -2.27
CA GLU A 104 27.04 -30.55 -1.81
C GLU A 104 27.09 -29.24 -2.61
N PHE A 105 26.99 -29.31 -3.95
CA PHE A 105 27.03 -28.12 -4.81
C PHE A 105 25.78 -27.25 -4.75
N THR A 106 24.60 -27.87 -4.60
CA THR A 106 23.31 -27.16 -4.67
C THR A 106 22.75 -26.82 -3.29
N GLY A 107 23.26 -27.44 -2.22
CA GLY A 107 22.71 -27.33 -0.87
C GLY A 107 21.30 -27.94 -0.71
N LEU A 108 20.78 -28.63 -1.73
CA LEU A 108 19.48 -29.28 -1.68
C LEU A 108 19.57 -30.59 -0.88
N SER A 109 18.51 -30.93 -0.16
CA SER A 109 18.47 -32.20 0.57
C SER A 109 18.55 -33.41 -0.37
N MET A 110 19.13 -34.51 0.13
CA MET A 110 19.20 -35.78 -0.60
C MET A 110 17.82 -36.27 -1.06
N ARG A 111 16.77 -36.04 -0.24
CA ARG A 111 15.38 -36.33 -0.60
C ARG A 111 14.95 -35.55 -1.84
N LYS A 112 15.22 -34.25 -1.88
CA LYS A 112 14.86 -33.40 -3.00
C LYS A 112 15.60 -33.80 -4.28
N ILE A 113 16.90 -34.11 -4.18
CA ILE A 113 17.67 -34.63 -5.33
C ILE A 113 17.10 -35.95 -5.85
N ASN A 114 16.66 -36.86 -4.97
CA ASN A 114 16.00 -38.09 -5.39
C ASN A 114 14.65 -37.84 -6.07
N GLU A 115 13.83 -36.91 -5.55
CA GLU A 115 12.57 -36.52 -6.19
C GLU A 115 12.80 -35.91 -7.58
N LEU A 116 13.84 -35.08 -7.74
CA LEU A 116 14.20 -34.51 -9.04
C LEU A 116 14.70 -35.58 -10.00
N ALA A 117 15.54 -36.51 -9.55
CA ALA A 117 16.05 -37.61 -10.36
C ALA A 117 14.94 -38.56 -10.85
N ALA A 118 13.85 -38.72 -10.10
CA ALA A 118 12.71 -39.53 -10.55
C ALA A 118 11.87 -38.88 -11.66
N ARG A 119 12.06 -37.56 -11.90
CA ARG A 119 11.30 -36.75 -12.86
C ARG A 119 12.14 -36.29 -14.07
N THR A 120 13.39 -36.69 -14.12
CA THR A 120 14.40 -36.22 -15.08
C THR A 120 14.87 -37.38 -15.93
#